data_AF-Q9CTC9-F1
#
_entry.id   AF-Q9CTC9-F1
#
_cell.length_a   1.000
_cell.length_b   1.000
_cell.length_c   1.000
_cell.angle_alpha   90.00
_cell.angle_beta   90.00
_cell.angle_gamma   90.00
#
_symmetry.space_group_name_H-M   'P 1'
#
loop_
_entity.id
_entity.type
_entity.pdbx_description
1 polymer ?
#
loop_
_entity_poly.entity_id
_entity_poly.type
_entity_poly.pdbx_seq_one_letter_code
_entity_poly.pdbx_strand_id
1 'polypeptide(L)'
;AEARPEELTPHVMVLLAQHLARHRLREPQLLEAIAHFLVVQEAQLNSKVVQKLVLPLGRLNYMPLEQQFMPCLERILAREAGVAPLATVNILMSLCQLQCLPFRALQFVFSPSFINHINGTPPSLIVRRYLSLLDTAVELELPGYQGPRLPQRQRVPIFPQPLITDRARCKYSHKDMVAEGLRQLLGEENYRQNLTVPPGYCTDFLLCVSSSGAVLPMRTQDPFLPYPPRSCQQDQANFNSTTQDPAQRVVLMLRERWHFCRDGRVLLGSRALRERHLGLMGYQLLPLPFEELESQRGLPQLKSYLRQKLQALGLRWGPEGG
;
A
#
# COMPACT_ATOMS: atom_id res chain seq x y z
N ALA A 1 -15.36 -32.91 19.44
CA ALA A 1 -15.59 -31.58 20.05
C ALA A 1 -14.65 -30.62 19.36
N GLU A 2 -15.17 -29.70 18.55
CA GLU A 2 -14.34 -28.63 17.99
C GLU A 2 -13.97 -27.69 19.13
N ALA A 3 -12.67 -27.51 19.39
CA ALA A 3 -12.19 -26.64 20.46
C ALA A 3 -12.66 -25.20 20.19
N ARG A 4 -13.26 -24.55 21.18
CA ARG A 4 -13.69 -23.16 21.02
C ARG A 4 -12.44 -22.27 20.95
N PRO A 5 -12.43 -21.19 20.14
CA PRO A 5 -11.26 -20.32 20.00
C PRO A 5 -10.73 -19.78 21.34
N GLU A 6 -11.62 -19.62 22.32
CA GLU A 6 -11.36 -19.13 23.68
C GLU A 6 -10.53 -20.10 24.54
N GLU A 7 -10.56 -21.40 24.22
CA GLU A 7 -9.84 -22.45 24.94
C GLU A 7 -8.39 -22.58 24.46
N LEU A 8 -8.03 -21.90 23.37
CA LEU A 8 -6.70 -21.92 22.78
C LEU A 8 -5.78 -20.94 23.49
N THR A 9 -4.50 -21.31 23.64
CA THR A 9 -3.50 -20.40 24.20
C THR A 9 -3.13 -19.30 23.20
N PRO A 10 -2.68 -18.11 23.65
CA PRO A 10 -2.19 -17.05 22.76
C PRO A 10 -1.09 -17.52 21.81
N HIS A 11 -0.27 -18.49 22.23
CA HIS A 11 0.78 -19.06 21.40
C HIS A 11 0.20 -19.82 20.19
N VAL A 12 -0.80 -20.68 20.41
CA VAL A 12 -1.45 -21.44 19.33
C VAL A 12 -2.15 -20.49 18.36
N MET A 13 -2.85 -19.49 18.87
CA MET A 13 -3.55 -18.51 18.03
C MET A 13 -2.57 -17.69 17.17
N VAL A 14 -1.41 -17.35 17.71
CA VAL A 14 -0.33 -16.69 16.95
C VAL A 14 0.21 -17.59 15.84
N LEU A 15 0.41 -18.88 16.09
CA LEU A 15 0.87 -19.82 15.05
C LEU A 15 -0.15 -19.96 13.93
N LEU A 16 -1.44 -20.04 14.26
CA LEU A 16 -2.54 -20.04 13.30
C LEU A 16 -2.53 -18.75 12.45
N ALA A 17 -2.51 -17.59 13.10
CA ALA A 17 -2.45 -16.28 12.45
C ALA A 17 -1.27 -16.17 11.47
N GLN A 18 -0.09 -16.60 11.90
CA GLN A 18 1.12 -16.62 11.06
C GLN A 18 0.99 -17.58 9.88
N HIS A 19 0.39 -18.75 10.08
CA HIS A 19 0.15 -19.72 9.01
C HIS A 19 -0.77 -19.13 7.93
N LEU A 20 -1.92 -18.56 8.32
CA LEU A 20 -2.86 -17.91 7.40
C LEU A 20 -2.18 -16.79 6.59
N ALA A 21 -1.46 -15.89 7.27
CA ALA A 21 -0.72 -14.79 6.65
C ALA A 21 0.36 -15.28 5.67
N ARG A 22 1.14 -16.29 6.05
CA ARG A 22 2.24 -16.83 5.24
C ARG A 22 1.74 -17.51 3.97
N HIS A 23 0.65 -18.26 4.08
CA HIS A 23 0.07 -19.04 2.98
C HIS A 23 -1.02 -18.29 2.20
N ARG A 24 -1.29 -17.02 2.57
CA ARG A 24 -2.31 -16.16 1.96
C ARG A 24 -3.71 -16.78 2.00
N LEU A 25 -4.03 -17.48 3.08
CA LEU A 25 -5.29 -18.20 3.26
C LEU A 25 -6.32 -17.26 3.90
N ARG A 26 -7.30 -16.82 3.10
CA ARG A 26 -8.35 -15.90 3.54
C ARG A 26 -9.59 -16.67 3.99
N GLU A 27 -9.45 -17.49 5.03
CA GLU A 27 -10.52 -18.30 5.61
C GLU A 27 -11.34 -17.49 6.63
N PRO A 28 -12.58 -17.06 6.32
CA PRO A 28 -13.33 -16.13 7.17
C PRO A 28 -13.53 -16.66 8.60
N GLN A 29 -13.90 -17.93 8.74
CA GLN A 29 -14.16 -18.54 10.05
C GLN A 29 -12.94 -18.47 10.99
N LEU A 30 -11.74 -18.72 10.47
CA LEU A 30 -10.51 -18.66 11.26
C LEU A 30 -10.07 -17.23 11.56
N LEU A 31 -10.34 -16.29 10.63
CA LEU A 31 -10.05 -14.87 10.84
C LEU A 31 -11.00 -14.24 11.87
N GLU A 32 -12.28 -14.61 11.86
CA GLU A 32 -13.24 -14.24 12.91
C GLU A 32 -12.86 -14.87 14.25
N ALA A 33 -12.42 -16.13 14.28
CA ALA A 33 -11.94 -16.75 15.52
C ALA A 33 -10.74 -15.99 16.13
N ILE A 34 -9.83 -15.48 15.31
CA ILE A 34 -8.71 -14.63 15.77
C ILE A 34 -9.23 -13.29 16.32
N ALA A 35 -10.20 -12.66 15.63
CA ALA A 35 -10.78 -11.39 16.07
C ALA A 35 -11.56 -11.55 17.39
N HIS A 36 -12.37 -12.60 17.51
CA HIS A 36 -13.09 -12.93 18.74
C HIS A 36 -12.12 -13.24 19.89
N PHE A 37 -11.05 -14.01 19.64
CA PHE A 37 -10.03 -14.29 20.64
C PHE A 37 -9.36 -13.00 21.18
N LEU A 38 -9.07 -12.03 20.31
CA LEU A 38 -8.54 -10.73 20.71
C LEU A 38 -9.49 -10.00 21.68
N VAL A 39 -10.80 -10.04 21.42
CA VAL A 39 -11.83 -9.43 22.28
C VAL A 39 -11.90 -10.13 23.62
N VAL A 40 -12.00 -11.46 23.64
CA VAL A 40 -12.14 -12.24 24.88
C VAL A 40 -10.90 -12.13 25.78
N GLN A 41 -9.71 -12.08 25.19
CA GLN A 41 -8.43 -12.05 25.92
C GLN A 41 -7.86 -10.63 26.10
N GLU A 42 -8.64 -9.58 25.86
CA GLU A 42 -8.19 -8.17 25.82
C GLU A 42 -7.24 -7.78 26.97
N ALA A 43 -7.57 -8.18 28.20
CA ALA A 43 -6.83 -7.81 29.41
C ALA A 43 -5.45 -8.50 29.52
N GLN A 44 -5.27 -9.66 28.90
CA GLN A 44 -4.07 -10.49 29.04
C GLN A 44 -3.06 -10.28 27.90
N LEU A 45 -3.48 -9.64 26.81
CA LEU A 45 -2.67 -9.49 25.62
C LEU A 45 -1.78 -8.23 25.67
N ASN A 46 -0.52 -8.43 25.29
CA ASN A 46 0.44 -7.35 25.05
C ASN A 46 0.55 -7.02 23.55
N SER A 47 1.08 -5.83 23.25
CA SER A 47 1.23 -5.34 21.86
C SER A 47 2.02 -6.27 20.93
N LYS A 48 3.00 -7.04 21.43
CA LYS A 48 3.81 -7.97 20.62
C LYS A 48 3.03 -9.21 20.17
N VAL A 49 2.05 -9.66 20.95
CA VAL A 49 1.13 -10.74 20.57
C VAL A 49 0.06 -10.17 19.63
N VAL A 50 -0.52 -9.04 19.99
CA VAL A 50 -1.59 -8.39 19.21
C VAL A 50 -1.13 -8.05 17.79
N GLN A 51 0.09 -7.54 17.59
CA GLN A 51 0.60 -7.32 16.23
C GLN A 51 0.58 -8.59 15.37
N LYS A 52 0.81 -9.78 15.96
CA LYS A 52 0.86 -11.04 15.22
C LYS A 52 -0.53 -11.55 14.89
N LEU A 53 -1.50 -11.27 15.76
CA LEU A 53 -2.92 -11.62 15.58
C LEU A 53 -3.62 -10.69 14.59
N VAL A 54 -3.28 -9.40 14.59
CA VAL A 54 -3.84 -8.41 13.64
C VAL A 54 -3.18 -8.50 12.26
N LEU A 55 -1.92 -8.92 12.17
CA LEU A 55 -1.19 -9.06 10.91
C LEU A 55 -1.95 -9.81 9.80
N PRO A 56 -2.52 -11.02 10.01
CA PRO A 56 -3.27 -11.70 8.96
C PRO A 56 -4.50 -10.92 8.50
N LEU A 57 -5.18 -10.20 9.39
CA LEU A 57 -6.38 -9.41 9.03
C LEU A 57 -6.01 -8.33 8.02
N GLY A 58 -4.97 -7.53 8.33
CA GLY A 58 -4.44 -6.53 7.39
C GLY A 58 -3.91 -7.16 6.11
N ARG A 59 -3.01 -8.16 6.23
CA ARG A 59 -2.35 -8.79 5.07
C ARG A 59 -3.34 -9.43 4.09
N LEU A 60 -4.37 -10.09 4.59
CA LEU A 60 -5.39 -10.79 3.80
C LEU A 60 -6.57 -9.89 3.42
N ASN A 61 -6.49 -8.59 3.76
CA ASN A 61 -7.51 -7.60 3.47
C ASN A 61 -8.90 -8.09 3.95
N TYR A 62 -8.95 -8.47 5.23
CA TYR A 62 -10.13 -9.00 5.88
C TYR A 62 -10.46 -8.12 7.10
N MET A 63 -11.58 -7.41 7.03
CA MET A 63 -12.12 -6.67 8.16
C MET A 63 -13.06 -7.60 8.96
N PRO A 64 -12.79 -7.86 10.25
CA PRO A 64 -13.66 -8.68 11.07
C PRO A 64 -15.08 -8.13 11.19
N LEU A 65 -16.05 -9.04 11.30
CA LEU A 65 -17.45 -8.72 11.59
C LEU A 65 -17.69 -8.52 13.09
N GLU A 66 -16.81 -9.05 13.93
CA GLU A 66 -16.77 -8.83 15.38
C GLU A 66 -16.78 -7.33 15.74
N GLN A 67 -17.91 -6.83 16.23
CA GLN A 67 -18.14 -5.40 16.48
C GLN A 67 -17.24 -4.86 17.59
N GLN A 68 -16.85 -5.70 18.55
CA GLN A 68 -15.96 -5.29 19.65
C GLN A 68 -14.48 -5.28 19.26
N PHE A 69 -14.13 -5.76 18.06
CA PHE A 69 -12.75 -5.85 17.60
C PHE A 69 -12.03 -4.50 17.65
N MET A 70 -12.62 -3.46 17.05
CA MET A 70 -11.98 -2.15 16.97
C MET A 70 -11.93 -1.44 18.34
N PRO A 71 -13.01 -1.38 19.13
CA PRO A 71 -12.95 -0.86 20.50
C PRO A 71 -11.94 -1.58 21.40
N CYS A 72 -11.84 -2.91 21.29
CA CYS A 72 -10.84 -3.71 22.00
C CYS A 72 -9.41 -3.28 21.62
N LEU A 73 -9.12 -3.19 20.32
CA LEU A 73 -7.80 -2.75 19.85
C LEU A 73 -7.44 -1.34 20.32
N GLU A 74 -8.38 -0.40 20.33
CA GLU A 74 -8.13 0.94 20.85
C GLU A 74 -7.77 0.95 22.33
N ARG A 75 -8.46 0.16 23.16
CA ARG A 75 -8.14 0.02 24.59
C ARG A 75 -6.78 -0.62 24.82
N ILE A 76 -6.45 -1.67 24.07
CA ILE A 76 -5.12 -2.30 24.11
C ILE A 76 -4.05 -1.29 23.69
N LEU A 77 -4.23 -0.57 22.58
CA LEU A 77 -3.27 0.43 22.11
C LEU A 77 -3.11 1.56 23.13
N ALA A 78 -4.18 2.04 23.75
CA ALA A 78 -4.09 3.06 24.79
C ALA A 78 -3.24 2.62 25.99
N ARG A 79 -3.27 1.33 26.34
CA ARG A 79 -2.47 0.75 27.42
C ARG A 79 -1.02 0.44 27.02
N GLU A 80 -0.83 -0.12 25.83
CA GLU A 80 0.42 -0.80 25.45
C GLU A 80 1.27 -0.03 24.42
N ALA A 81 0.75 1.04 23.80
CA ALA A 81 1.39 1.65 22.62
C ALA A 81 2.82 2.15 22.87
N GLY A 82 3.11 2.62 24.09
CA GLY A 82 4.44 3.10 24.48
C GLY A 82 5.44 1.99 24.82
N VAL A 83 4.96 0.78 25.16
CA VAL A 83 5.82 -0.31 25.67
C VAL A 83 6.62 -0.97 24.54
N ALA A 84 6.01 -1.13 23.36
CA ALA A 84 6.68 -1.72 22.20
C ALA A 84 6.38 -0.92 20.91
N PRO A 85 7.10 0.18 20.67
CA PRO A 85 6.83 1.11 19.56
C PRO A 85 6.73 0.45 18.18
N LEU A 86 7.61 -0.51 17.87
CA LEU A 86 7.56 -1.23 16.60
C LEU A 86 6.29 -2.08 16.45
N ALA A 87 5.83 -2.73 17.53
CA ALA A 87 4.63 -3.54 17.50
C ALA A 87 3.38 -2.66 17.32
N THR A 88 3.32 -1.53 18.03
CA THR A 88 2.28 -0.51 17.88
C THR A 88 2.15 -0.06 16.43
N VAL A 89 3.27 0.31 15.80
CA VAL A 89 3.25 0.82 14.44
C VAL A 89 2.93 -0.29 13.42
N ASN A 90 3.33 -1.54 13.66
CA ASN A 90 2.90 -2.69 12.85
C ASN A 90 1.39 -2.95 12.93
N ILE A 91 0.78 -2.82 14.12
CA ILE A 91 -0.68 -2.89 14.29
C ILE A 91 -1.33 -1.80 13.45
N LEU A 92 -0.88 -0.55 13.58
CA LEU A 92 -1.41 0.57 12.81
C LEU A 92 -1.23 0.40 11.30
N MET A 93 -0.11 -0.17 10.84
CA MET A 93 0.07 -0.49 9.42
C MET A 93 -0.91 -1.55 8.92
N SER A 94 -1.23 -2.56 9.74
CA SER A 94 -2.23 -3.58 9.39
C SER A 94 -3.64 -2.97 9.33
N LEU A 95 -3.95 -2.07 10.26
CA LEU A 95 -5.20 -1.31 10.30
C LEU A 95 -5.31 -0.30 9.15
N CYS A 96 -4.20 0.32 8.73
CA CYS A 96 -4.11 1.17 7.55
C CYS A 96 -4.45 0.40 6.26
N GLN A 97 -3.97 -0.85 6.14
CA GLN A 97 -4.34 -1.72 5.01
C GLN A 97 -5.87 -1.94 4.96
N LEU A 98 -6.51 -2.05 6.13
CA LEU A 98 -7.96 -2.19 6.30
C LEU A 98 -8.74 -0.86 6.23
N GLN A 99 -8.09 0.28 6.00
CA GLN A 99 -8.74 1.61 6.00
C GLN A 99 -9.39 1.98 7.34
N CYS A 100 -8.87 1.45 8.45
CA CYS A 100 -9.45 1.63 9.79
C CYS A 100 -8.43 2.23 10.74
N LEU A 101 -8.24 3.55 10.69
CA LEU A 101 -7.19 4.22 11.47
C LEU A 101 -7.72 4.86 12.77
N PRO A 102 -7.36 4.32 13.96
CA PRO A 102 -7.81 4.86 15.24
C PRO A 102 -7.17 6.21 15.58
N PHE A 103 -8.00 7.25 15.76
CA PHE A 103 -7.55 8.64 15.97
C PHE A 103 -6.63 8.79 17.18
N ARG A 104 -6.96 8.21 18.33
CA ARG A 104 -6.16 8.35 19.56
C ARG A 104 -4.78 7.72 19.42
N ALA A 105 -4.69 6.57 18.74
CA ALA A 105 -3.42 5.91 18.51
C ALA A 105 -2.56 6.71 17.52
N LEU A 106 -3.17 7.32 16.49
CA LEU A 106 -2.47 8.24 15.59
C LEU A 106 -1.89 9.45 16.33
N GLN A 107 -2.69 10.09 17.19
CA GLN A 107 -2.23 11.21 18.03
C GLN A 107 -1.03 10.82 18.90
N PHE A 108 -1.07 9.61 19.46
CA PHE A 108 0.04 9.08 20.27
C PHE A 108 1.30 8.85 19.43
N VAL A 109 1.23 8.13 18.30
CA VAL A 109 2.43 7.79 17.51
C VAL A 109 3.04 8.98 16.76
N PHE A 110 2.26 10.03 16.50
CA PHE A 110 2.77 11.29 15.97
C PHE A 110 3.16 12.31 17.04
N SER A 111 2.99 11.99 18.33
CA SER A 111 3.43 12.88 19.41
C SER A 111 4.94 13.05 19.41
N PRO A 112 5.45 14.25 19.78
CA PRO A 112 6.89 14.46 19.94
C PRO A 112 7.52 13.49 20.96
N SER A 113 6.79 13.11 22.02
CA SER A 113 7.27 12.16 23.02
C SER A 113 7.51 10.77 22.42
N PHE A 114 6.57 10.23 21.65
CA PHE A 114 6.76 8.95 20.96
C PHE A 114 7.93 9.00 19.97
N ILE A 115 8.01 10.07 19.18
CA ILE A 115 9.04 10.17 18.15
C ILE A 115 10.44 10.34 18.77
N ASN A 116 10.55 11.11 19.86
CA ASN A 116 11.81 11.23 20.59
C ASN A 116 12.20 9.92 21.27
N HIS A 117 11.22 9.16 21.79
CA HIS A 117 11.46 7.86 22.41
C HIS A 117 12.04 6.82 21.43
N ILE A 118 11.64 6.85 20.15
CA ILE A 118 12.20 5.94 19.14
C ILE A 118 13.54 6.40 18.58
N ASN A 119 13.90 7.68 18.70
CA ASN A 119 15.15 8.20 18.15
C ASN A 119 16.37 7.54 18.83
N GLY A 120 17.35 7.12 18.04
CA GLY A 120 18.54 6.42 18.56
C GLY A 120 18.33 4.94 18.90
N THR A 121 17.11 4.42 18.78
CA THR A 121 16.84 2.98 19.00
C THR A 121 17.10 2.15 17.73
N PRO A 122 17.41 0.84 17.85
CA PRO A 122 17.59 -0.05 16.69
C PRO A 122 16.43 -0.03 15.66
N PRO A 123 15.13 -0.02 16.07
CA PRO A 123 14.03 0.02 15.10
C PRO A 123 13.72 1.44 14.55
N SER A 124 14.47 2.48 14.94
CA SER A 124 14.17 3.87 14.57
C SER A 124 13.96 4.09 13.06
N LEU A 125 14.78 3.47 12.21
CA LEU A 125 14.68 3.63 10.77
C LEU A 125 13.38 3.02 10.20
N ILE A 126 13.05 1.79 10.60
CA ILE A 126 11.84 1.12 10.11
C ILE A 126 10.58 1.81 10.63
N VAL A 127 10.59 2.23 11.90
CA VAL A 127 9.46 2.97 12.49
C VAL A 127 9.25 4.30 11.76
N ARG A 128 10.31 5.07 11.46
CA ARG A 128 10.17 6.32 10.69
C ARG A 128 9.57 6.12 9.30
N ARG A 129 9.91 5.02 8.62
CA ARG A 129 9.32 4.68 7.32
C ARG A 129 7.83 4.36 7.45
N TYR A 130 7.44 3.59 8.46
CA TYR A 130 6.02 3.33 8.73
C TYR A 130 5.27 4.59 9.15
N LEU A 131 5.85 5.44 9.99
CA LEU A 131 5.25 6.72 10.35
C LEU A 131 5.05 7.61 9.11
N SER A 132 5.97 7.58 8.14
CA SER A 132 5.81 8.33 6.89
C SER A 132 4.66 7.79 6.03
N LEU A 133 4.48 6.46 5.98
CA LEU A 133 3.32 5.83 5.33
C LEU A 133 2.01 6.15 6.05
N LEU A 134 2.00 6.10 7.38
CA LEU A 134 0.82 6.46 8.18
C LEU A 134 0.48 7.94 8.01
N ASP A 135 1.47 8.84 8.01
CA ASP A 135 1.25 10.28 7.81
C ASP A 135 0.65 10.56 6.43
N THR A 136 1.07 9.79 5.42
CA THR A 136 0.45 9.81 4.08
C THR A 136 -0.98 9.28 4.11
N ALA A 137 -1.25 8.20 4.84
CA ALA A 137 -2.59 7.65 4.99
C ALA A 137 -3.54 8.65 5.65
N VAL A 138 -3.07 9.33 6.71
CA VAL A 138 -3.83 10.41 7.35
C VAL A 138 -4.14 11.51 6.34
N GLU A 139 -3.14 11.97 5.58
CA GLU A 139 -3.33 13.01 4.56
C GLU A 139 -4.39 12.62 3.51
N LEU A 140 -4.35 11.38 3.03
CA LEU A 140 -5.16 10.92 1.90
C LEU A 140 -6.55 10.44 2.32
N GLU A 141 -6.64 9.71 3.42
CA GLU A 141 -7.83 8.94 3.81
C GLU A 141 -8.62 9.60 4.96
N LEU A 142 -8.01 10.51 5.74
CA LEU A 142 -8.66 11.13 6.90
C LEU A 142 -8.75 12.67 6.79
N PRO A 143 -9.66 13.21 5.95
CA PRO A 143 -9.79 14.65 5.73
C PRO A 143 -10.14 15.48 6.99
N GLY A 144 -10.66 14.85 8.05
CA GLY A 144 -11.01 15.52 9.31
C GLY A 144 -9.97 15.41 10.44
N TYR A 145 -8.79 14.84 10.19
CA TYR A 145 -7.80 14.65 11.24
C TYR A 145 -7.09 15.96 11.62
N GLN A 146 -7.28 16.40 12.87
CA GLN A 146 -6.69 17.62 13.45
C GLN A 146 -5.58 17.34 14.47
N GLY A 147 -5.13 16.09 14.58
CA GLY A 147 -4.08 15.70 15.50
C GLY A 147 -2.67 16.04 15.00
N PRO A 148 -1.63 15.73 15.78
CA PRO A 148 -0.24 15.93 15.36
C PRO A 148 0.08 15.09 14.11
N ARG A 149 0.96 15.65 13.27
CA ARG A 149 1.45 15.07 12.01
C ARG A 149 2.96 14.84 12.09
N LEU A 150 3.49 13.98 11.22
CA LEU A 150 4.93 13.71 11.20
C LEU A 150 5.70 14.95 10.71
N PRO A 151 6.62 15.53 11.52
CA PRO A 151 7.43 16.68 11.12
C PRO A 151 8.25 16.39 9.86
N GLN A 152 8.40 17.38 8.97
CA GLN A 152 9.11 17.22 7.68
C GLN A 152 10.51 16.62 7.83
N ARG A 153 11.27 17.02 8.86
CA ARG A 153 12.64 16.53 9.13
C ARG A 153 12.70 15.02 9.44
N GLN A 154 11.59 14.42 9.86
CA GLN A 154 11.49 13.01 10.24
C GLN A 154 10.81 12.16 9.16
N ARG A 155 10.25 12.80 8.12
CA ARG A 155 9.67 12.11 6.97
C ARG A 155 10.78 11.42 6.20
N VAL A 156 10.54 10.16 5.83
CA VAL A 156 11.36 9.43 4.88
C VAL A 156 10.63 9.52 3.54
N PRO A 157 11.08 10.38 2.60
CA PRO A 157 10.32 10.67 1.40
C PRO A 157 10.34 9.51 0.41
N ILE A 158 11.45 8.78 0.30
CA ILE A 158 11.58 7.59 -0.54
C ILE A 158 12.44 6.59 0.22
N PHE A 159 12.01 5.34 0.26
CA PHE A 159 12.85 4.24 0.75
C PHE A 159 12.94 3.12 -0.31
N PRO A 160 14.16 2.60 -0.60
CA PRO A 160 14.42 1.79 -1.80
C PRO A 160 13.88 0.35 -1.74
N GLN A 161 13.31 -0.09 -0.62
CA GLN A 161 12.75 -1.43 -0.49
C GLN A 161 11.30 -1.34 0.00
N PRO A 162 10.33 -1.97 -0.70
CA PRO A 162 8.98 -2.11 -0.17
C PRO A 162 9.06 -2.67 1.24
N LEU A 163 8.47 -1.95 2.21
CA LEU A 163 8.44 -2.42 3.61
C LEU A 163 7.61 -3.70 3.77
N ILE A 164 6.81 -4.00 2.76
CA ILE A 164 5.92 -5.13 2.75
C ILE A 164 6.60 -6.25 1.98
N THR A 165 6.85 -7.34 2.71
CA THR A 165 7.49 -8.56 2.23
C THR A 165 6.59 -9.28 1.22
N ASP A 166 6.68 -8.85 -0.02
CA ASP A 166 6.18 -9.58 -1.19
C ASP A 166 7.35 -10.07 -2.06
N ARG A 167 8.48 -10.38 -1.40
CA ARG A 167 9.73 -10.85 -2.03
C ARG A 167 9.65 -12.29 -2.56
N ALA A 168 8.49 -12.94 -2.51
CA ALA A 168 8.35 -14.32 -2.93
C ALA A 168 7.75 -14.40 -4.33
N ARG A 169 8.59 -14.80 -5.31
CA ARG A 169 8.26 -15.29 -6.67
C ARG A 169 8.44 -14.31 -7.86
N CYS A 170 9.48 -13.48 -7.87
CA CYS A 170 9.87 -12.74 -9.10
C CYS A 170 10.17 -13.64 -10.32
N LYS A 171 10.46 -14.93 -10.11
CA LYS A 171 10.80 -15.89 -11.18
C LYS A 171 9.69 -16.07 -12.23
N TYR A 172 8.44 -15.78 -11.89
CA TYR A 172 7.27 -15.97 -12.77
C TYR A 172 6.54 -14.66 -13.06
N SER A 173 7.26 -13.54 -13.01
CA SER A 173 6.64 -12.24 -13.31
C SER A 173 6.53 -12.00 -14.79
N HIS A 174 5.35 -11.52 -15.17
CA HIS A 174 5.07 -11.01 -16.50
C HIS A 174 5.80 -9.70 -16.78
N LYS A 175 6.53 -9.14 -15.79
CA LYS A 175 7.19 -7.85 -15.88
C LYS A 175 8.17 -7.75 -17.03
N ASP A 176 9.03 -8.74 -17.25
CA ASP A 176 10.02 -8.67 -18.33
C ASP A 176 9.34 -8.72 -19.70
N MET A 177 8.32 -9.56 -19.85
CA MET A 177 7.54 -9.67 -21.08
C MET A 177 6.74 -8.38 -21.35
N VAL A 178 6.13 -7.78 -20.32
CA VAL A 178 5.41 -6.50 -20.44
C VAL A 178 6.38 -5.35 -20.71
N ALA A 179 7.55 -5.33 -20.08
CA ALA A 179 8.59 -4.34 -20.36
C ALA A 179 9.01 -4.40 -21.84
N GLU A 180 9.25 -5.60 -22.37
CA GLU A 180 9.57 -5.79 -23.78
C GLU A 180 8.42 -5.39 -24.71
N GLY A 181 7.18 -5.72 -24.35
CA GLY A 181 5.99 -5.29 -25.09
C GLY A 181 5.84 -3.77 -25.14
N LEU A 182 6.02 -3.09 -24.00
CA LEU A 182 6.00 -1.63 -23.91
C LEU A 182 7.16 -0.99 -24.67
N ARG A 183 8.37 -1.53 -24.56
CA ARG A 183 9.55 -1.05 -25.31
C ARG A 183 9.29 -1.07 -26.82
N GLN A 184 8.71 -2.15 -27.34
CA GLN A 184 8.38 -2.25 -28.77
C GLN A 184 7.13 -1.46 -29.20
N LEU A 185 6.28 -1.01 -28.27
CA LEU A 185 5.07 -0.25 -28.57
C LEU A 185 5.32 1.26 -28.47
N LEU A 186 5.94 1.67 -27.37
CA LEU A 186 6.09 3.07 -26.98
C LEU A 186 7.51 3.58 -27.20
N GLY A 187 8.52 2.73 -27.19
CA GLY A 187 9.92 3.16 -27.03
C GLY A 187 10.36 3.16 -25.56
N GLU A 188 11.64 2.95 -25.32
CA GLU A 188 12.22 2.81 -23.97
C GLU A 188 12.22 4.12 -23.18
N GLU A 189 12.24 5.25 -23.88
CA GLU A 189 12.27 6.60 -23.32
C GLU A 189 10.91 7.10 -22.81
N ASN A 190 9.83 6.39 -23.12
CA ASN A 190 8.45 6.84 -22.90
C ASN A 190 7.79 6.21 -21.65
N TYR A 191 8.54 5.43 -20.86
CA TYR A 191 8.09 4.95 -19.55
C TYR A 191 9.25 4.80 -18.55
N ARG A 192 8.92 4.73 -17.26
CA ARG A 192 9.85 4.38 -16.18
C ARG A 192 9.38 3.10 -15.49
N GLN A 193 10.26 2.12 -15.41
CA GLN A 193 10.00 0.87 -14.70
C GLN A 193 10.49 0.96 -13.26
N ASN A 194 9.76 0.34 -12.31
CA ASN A 194 10.18 0.21 -10.91
C ASN A 194 10.44 1.52 -10.15
N LEU A 195 9.80 2.63 -10.55
CA LEU A 195 10.00 3.90 -9.85
C LEU A 195 9.35 3.83 -8.47
N THR A 196 10.10 4.18 -7.43
CA THR A 196 9.54 4.36 -6.08
C THR A 196 9.14 5.81 -5.91
N VAL A 197 7.84 6.06 -5.76
CA VAL A 197 7.27 7.39 -5.54
C VAL A 197 7.02 7.61 -4.04
N PRO A 198 7.01 8.86 -3.56
CA PRO A 198 6.77 9.14 -2.15
C PRO A 198 5.46 8.55 -1.60
N PRO A 199 5.41 8.19 -0.31
CA PRO A 199 6.54 8.10 0.64
C PRO A 199 7.44 6.86 0.42
N GLY A 200 7.08 5.96 -0.50
CA GLY A 200 7.80 4.70 -0.73
C GLY A 200 7.00 3.64 -1.50
N TYR A 201 6.08 4.06 -2.36
CA TYR A 201 5.28 3.15 -3.20
C TYR A 201 6.01 2.84 -4.50
N CYS A 202 6.20 1.56 -4.81
CA CYS A 202 6.78 1.16 -6.09
C CYS A 202 5.69 1.08 -7.19
N THR A 203 5.94 1.77 -8.29
CA THR A 203 5.20 1.67 -9.55
C THR A 203 5.79 0.54 -10.40
N ASP A 204 4.95 -0.16 -11.18
CA ASP A 204 5.46 -1.20 -12.08
C ASP A 204 5.98 -0.59 -13.37
N PHE A 205 5.11 0.15 -14.08
CA PHE A 205 5.50 1.05 -15.17
C PHE A 205 4.75 2.37 -15.05
N LEU A 206 5.46 3.48 -15.17
CA LEU A 206 4.93 4.84 -15.11
C LEU A 206 5.11 5.54 -16.46
N LEU A 207 4.05 6.18 -16.95
CA LEU A 207 4.04 7.03 -18.14
C LEU A 207 3.64 8.45 -17.74
N CYS A 208 4.18 9.43 -18.46
CA CYS A 208 3.69 10.81 -18.45
C CYS A 208 2.91 11.07 -19.74
N VAL A 209 1.78 11.76 -19.63
CA VAL A 209 0.81 11.90 -20.70
C VAL A 209 0.33 13.35 -20.76
N SER A 210 0.22 13.94 -21.94
CA SER A 210 -0.34 15.28 -22.11
C SER A 210 -1.85 15.32 -21.84
N SER A 211 -2.42 16.53 -21.74
CA SER A 211 -3.87 16.74 -21.71
C SER A 211 -4.59 16.17 -22.95
N SER A 212 -3.91 16.06 -24.09
CA SER A 212 -4.42 15.45 -25.32
C SER A 212 -4.30 13.92 -25.40
N GLY A 213 -3.77 13.28 -24.36
CA GLY A 213 -3.55 11.83 -24.32
C GLY A 213 -2.24 11.36 -24.97
N ALA A 214 -1.37 12.27 -25.42
CA ALA A 214 -0.10 11.89 -26.04
C ALA A 214 0.90 11.43 -24.97
N VAL A 215 1.52 10.26 -25.17
CA VAL A 215 2.59 9.76 -24.30
C VAL A 215 3.85 10.62 -24.48
N LEU A 216 4.41 11.10 -23.37
CA LEU A 216 5.53 12.04 -23.33
C LEU A 216 6.85 11.34 -22.94
N PRO A 217 7.99 11.77 -23.51
CA PRO A 217 9.31 11.26 -23.11
C PRO A 217 9.65 11.55 -21.65
N MET A 218 9.97 10.51 -20.89
CA MET A 218 10.22 10.57 -19.44
C MET A 218 11.48 11.35 -19.05
N ARG A 219 12.36 11.68 -20.01
CA ARG A 219 13.55 12.52 -19.75
C ARG A 219 13.20 13.99 -19.53
N THR A 220 12.05 14.43 -20.07
CA THR A 220 11.61 15.83 -20.03
C THR A 220 10.53 16.09 -18.98
N GLN A 221 10.12 15.06 -18.26
CA GLN A 221 8.97 15.10 -17.36
C GLN A 221 9.41 14.79 -15.93
N ASP A 222 8.80 15.48 -14.96
CA ASP A 222 8.89 15.08 -13.56
C ASP A 222 7.91 13.91 -13.31
N PRO A 223 8.41 12.69 -13.03
CA PRO A 223 7.55 11.54 -12.77
C PRO A 223 6.84 11.62 -11.42
N PHE A 224 7.29 12.50 -10.52
CA PHE A 224 6.73 12.61 -9.19
C PHE A 224 5.55 13.59 -9.17
N LEU A 225 4.52 13.23 -8.43
CA LEU A 225 3.47 14.17 -8.05
C LEU A 225 3.86 14.88 -6.74
N PRO A 226 3.34 16.10 -6.50
CA PRO A 226 3.59 16.82 -5.25
C PRO A 226 3.27 15.95 -4.03
N TYR A 227 4.15 16.00 -3.03
CA TYR A 227 4.02 15.26 -1.79
C TYR A 227 4.45 16.14 -0.60
N PRO A 228 3.60 16.31 0.44
CA PRO A 228 2.30 15.67 0.63
C PRO A 228 1.21 16.20 -0.31
N PRO A 229 0.25 15.36 -0.71
CA PRO A 229 -0.71 15.66 -1.78
C PRO A 229 -1.74 16.76 -1.46
N ARG A 230 -2.19 16.96 -0.21
CA ARG A 230 -3.21 17.99 0.11
C ARG A 230 -2.61 19.29 0.68
N SER A 231 -1.45 19.24 1.33
CA SER A 231 -0.78 20.44 1.85
C SER A 231 -0.34 21.46 0.77
N CYS A 232 -0.28 21.08 -0.51
CA CYS A 232 0.11 22.00 -1.59
C CYS A 232 -1.05 22.73 -2.29
N GLN A 233 -2.32 22.40 -2.00
CA GLN A 233 -3.44 23.12 -2.63
C GLN A 233 -3.58 24.57 -2.13
N GLN A 234 -3.16 24.86 -0.89
CA GLN A 234 -3.12 26.23 -0.35
C GLN A 234 -1.96 27.06 -0.93
N ASP A 235 -0.82 26.44 -1.25
CA ASP A 235 0.35 27.12 -1.82
C ASP A 235 0.27 27.28 -3.35
N GLN A 236 -0.56 26.48 -4.04
CA GLN A 236 -0.77 26.57 -5.50
C GLN A 236 -1.54 27.84 -5.94
N ALA A 237 -2.15 28.58 -5.01
CA ALA A 237 -2.71 29.89 -5.33
C ALA A 237 -1.64 30.97 -5.60
N ASN A 238 -0.36 30.71 -5.24
CA ASN A 238 0.74 31.67 -5.34
C ASN A 238 1.85 31.32 -6.35
N PHE A 239 1.77 30.19 -7.05
CA PHE A 239 2.74 29.86 -8.10
C PHE A 239 2.21 30.28 -9.47
N ASN A 240 2.82 31.34 -10.01
CA ASN A 240 2.63 31.81 -11.38
C ASN A 240 2.69 30.65 -12.36
N SER A 241 1.57 30.43 -13.05
CA SER A 241 1.37 29.42 -14.08
C SER A 241 2.30 29.67 -15.27
N THR A 242 3.39 28.91 -15.37
CA THR A 242 3.99 28.65 -16.67
C THR A 242 3.00 27.80 -17.46
N THR A 243 2.66 28.27 -18.66
CA THR A 243 1.71 27.74 -19.65
C THR A 243 2.08 26.35 -20.19
N GLN A 244 2.19 25.34 -19.33
CA GLN A 244 2.20 23.94 -19.72
C GLN A 244 1.06 23.23 -18.98
N ASP A 245 0.14 22.66 -19.76
CA ASP A 245 -0.85 21.73 -19.21
C ASP A 245 -0.12 20.64 -18.41
N PRO A 246 -0.46 20.45 -17.13
CA PRO A 246 0.28 19.51 -16.28
C PRO A 246 0.12 18.10 -16.82
N ALA A 247 1.24 17.44 -17.10
CA ALA A 247 1.24 16.06 -17.57
C ALA A 247 0.53 15.14 -16.57
N GLN A 248 -0.38 14.29 -17.05
CA GLN A 248 -0.99 13.22 -16.27
C GLN A 248 -0.01 12.07 -16.10
N ARG A 249 -0.04 11.42 -14.92
CA ARG A 249 0.86 10.31 -14.58
C ARG A 249 0.05 9.01 -14.57
N VAL A 250 0.33 8.11 -15.52
CA VAL A 250 -0.37 6.83 -15.66
C VAL A 250 0.52 5.70 -15.16
N VAL A 251 0.03 4.92 -14.20
CA VAL A 251 0.72 3.75 -13.65
C VAL A 251 0.07 2.49 -14.17
N LEU A 252 0.78 1.73 -15.01
CA LEU A 252 0.41 0.36 -15.35
C LEU A 252 0.80 -0.52 -14.18
N MET A 253 -0.19 -1.17 -13.56
CA MET A 253 -0.01 -1.97 -12.35
C MET A 253 -0.11 -3.45 -12.69
N LEU A 254 0.98 -4.20 -12.50
CA LEU A 254 0.95 -5.64 -12.65
C LEU A 254 0.23 -6.27 -11.46
N ARG A 255 -0.90 -6.92 -11.72
CA ARG A 255 -1.66 -7.67 -10.73
C ARG A 255 -1.36 -9.16 -10.90
N GLU A 256 -0.18 -9.54 -10.45
CA GLU A 256 0.33 -10.92 -10.49
C GLU A 256 -0.42 -11.85 -9.52
N ARG A 257 -0.46 -13.15 -9.82
CA ARG A 257 -1.21 -14.13 -9.00
C ARG A 257 -0.83 -14.14 -7.51
N TRP A 258 0.44 -13.87 -7.17
CA TRP A 258 0.88 -13.82 -5.76
C TRP A 258 0.54 -12.52 -5.05
N HIS A 259 0.08 -11.48 -5.77
CA HIS A 259 -0.47 -10.25 -5.18
C HIS A 259 -1.85 -10.47 -4.55
N PHE A 260 -2.47 -11.63 -4.78
CA PHE A 260 -3.77 -12.01 -4.25
C PHE A 260 -3.67 -13.05 -3.14
N CYS A 261 -4.76 -13.17 -2.38
CA CYS A 261 -5.04 -14.33 -1.56
C CYS A 261 -4.99 -15.61 -2.41
N ARG A 262 -4.81 -16.77 -1.76
CA ARG A 262 -4.55 -18.04 -2.46
C ARG A 262 -5.66 -18.41 -3.47
N ASP A 263 -6.88 -17.97 -3.23
CA ASP A 263 -8.04 -18.14 -4.10
C ASP A 263 -8.00 -17.26 -5.38
N GLY A 264 -7.07 -16.32 -5.46
CA GLY A 264 -6.89 -15.39 -6.59
C GLY A 264 -7.87 -14.22 -6.62
N ARG A 265 -8.76 -14.07 -5.64
CA ARG A 265 -9.88 -13.12 -5.72
C ARG A 265 -9.61 -11.80 -5.01
N VAL A 266 -9.00 -11.87 -3.83
CA VAL A 266 -8.81 -10.71 -2.96
C VAL A 266 -7.36 -10.27 -2.99
N LEU A 267 -7.12 -9.03 -3.43
CA LEU A 267 -5.80 -8.42 -3.41
C LEU A 267 -5.29 -8.31 -1.96
N LEU A 268 -4.03 -8.66 -1.72
CA LEU A 268 -3.41 -8.54 -0.39
C LEU A 268 -3.45 -7.09 0.09
N GLY A 269 -3.62 -6.88 1.39
CA GLY A 269 -3.87 -5.55 1.95
C GLY A 269 -2.76 -4.54 1.64
N SER A 270 -1.52 -4.98 1.53
CA SER A 270 -0.39 -4.16 1.10
C SER A 270 -0.49 -3.65 -0.33
N ARG A 271 -1.00 -4.48 -1.24
CA ARG A 271 -1.19 -4.16 -2.65
C ARG A 271 -2.43 -3.28 -2.79
N ALA A 272 -3.51 -3.60 -2.09
CA ALA A 272 -4.71 -2.76 -2.03
C ALA A 272 -4.41 -1.35 -1.50
N LEU A 273 -3.65 -1.24 -0.40
CA LEU A 273 -3.16 0.02 0.16
C LEU A 273 -2.38 0.83 -0.88
N ARG A 274 -1.39 0.20 -1.54
CA ARG A 274 -0.58 0.84 -2.58
C ARG A 274 -1.43 1.40 -3.70
N GLU A 275 -2.31 0.58 -4.29
CA GLU A 275 -3.15 1.00 -5.41
C GLU A 275 -4.06 2.16 -5.00
N ARG A 276 -4.72 2.03 -3.84
CA ARG A 276 -5.61 3.08 -3.32
C ARG A 276 -4.87 4.40 -3.09
N HIS A 277 -3.70 4.37 -2.45
CA HIS A 277 -2.93 5.60 -2.19
C HIS A 277 -2.41 6.23 -3.48
N LEU A 278 -1.89 5.46 -4.44
CA LEU A 278 -1.46 6.00 -5.72
C LEU A 278 -2.62 6.71 -6.42
N GLY A 279 -3.82 6.12 -6.42
CA GLY A 279 -5.03 6.75 -6.96
C GLY A 279 -5.38 8.05 -6.23
N LEU A 280 -5.41 8.05 -4.90
CA LEU A 280 -5.71 9.23 -4.08
C LEU A 280 -4.65 10.35 -4.22
N MET A 281 -3.41 10.01 -4.57
CA MET A 281 -2.35 10.97 -4.88
C MET A 281 -2.49 11.61 -6.26
N GLY A 282 -3.38 11.10 -7.12
CA GLY A 282 -3.63 11.60 -8.47
C GLY A 282 -2.98 10.81 -9.60
N TYR A 283 -2.37 9.65 -9.32
CA TYR A 283 -1.93 8.74 -10.37
C TYR A 283 -3.15 8.06 -11.02
N GLN A 284 -3.22 8.06 -12.35
CA GLN A 284 -4.21 7.26 -13.07
C GLN A 284 -3.71 5.81 -13.14
N LEU A 285 -4.53 4.87 -12.69
CA LEU A 285 -4.10 3.48 -12.55
C LEU A 285 -4.67 2.62 -13.67
N LEU A 286 -3.79 1.87 -14.35
CA LEU A 286 -4.15 0.89 -15.37
C LEU A 286 -3.78 -0.52 -14.88
N PRO A 287 -4.71 -1.28 -14.29
CA PRO A 287 -4.41 -2.64 -13.85
C PRO A 287 -4.20 -3.59 -15.05
N LEU A 288 -3.17 -4.42 -14.96
CA LEU A 288 -2.88 -5.53 -15.86
C LEU A 288 -3.01 -6.84 -15.07
N PRO A 289 -4.19 -7.49 -15.07
CA PRO A 289 -4.44 -8.70 -14.29
C PRO A 289 -3.72 -9.90 -14.88
N PHE A 290 -3.26 -10.81 -14.01
CA PHE A 290 -2.48 -11.98 -14.43
C PHE A 290 -3.28 -12.91 -15.34
N GLU A 291 -4.59 -13.03 -15.17
CA GLU A 291 -5.44 -13.87 -16.02
C GLU A 291 -5.40 -13.40 -17.48
N GLU A 292 -5.45 -12.08 -17.69
CA GLU A 292 -5.34 -11.50 -19.03
C GLU A 292 -3.93 -11.65 -19.58
N LEU A 293 -2.89 -11.45 -18.76
CA LEU A 293 -1.49 -11.59 -19.17
C LEU A 293 -1.13 -13.04 -19.52
N GLU A 294 -1.57 -14.01 -18.73
CA GLU A 294 -1.36 -15.45 -18.95
C GLU A 294 -2.07 -15.95 -20.22
N SER A 295 -3.16 -15.30 -20.62
CA SER A 295 -3.86 -15.63 -21.87
C SER A 295 -3.13 -15.19 -23.14
N GLN A 296 -2.13 -14.30 -23.02
CA GLN A 296 -1.40 -13.77 -24.17
C GLN A 296 -0.39 -14.78 -24.72
N ARG A 297 -0.57 -15.18 -25.98
CA ARG A 297 0.28 -16.19 -26.64
C ARG A 297 1.51 -15.58 -27.29
N GLY A 298 2.46 -15.12 -26.48
CA GLY A 298 3.71 -14.54 -26.94
C GLY A 298 3.62 -13.03 -27.21
N LEU A 299 4.73 -12.47 -27.69
CA LEU A 299 4.92 -11.02 -27.74
C LEU A 299 3.97 -10.26 -28.68
N PRO A 300 3.60 -10.75 -29.89
CA PRO A 300 2.68 -10.02 -30.76
C PRO A 300 1.29 -9.82 -30.15
N GLN A 301 0.72 -10.86 -29.54
CA GLN A 301 -0.58 -10.83 -28.87
C GLN A 301 -0.52 -9.92 -27.64
N LEU A 302 0.53 -10.03 -26.82
CA LEU A 302 0.74 -9.13 -25.69
C LEU A 302 0.80 -7.67 -26.14
N LYS A 303 1.49 -7.36 -27.24
CA LYS A 303 1.52 -5.99 -27.78
C LYS A 303 0.14 -5.51 -28.21
N SER A 304 -0.65 -6.37 -28.85
CA SER A 304 -2.03 -6.03 -29.22
C SER A 304 -2.88 -5.74 -27.99
N TYR A 305 -2.74 -6.57 -26.95
CA TYR A 305 -3.41 -6.40 -25.66
C TYR A 305 -3.02 -5.08 -24.96
N LEU A 306 -1.71 -4.80 -24.86
CA LEU A 306 -1.22 -3.55 -24.26
C LEU A 306 -1.69 -2.33 -25.05
N ARG A 307 -1.66 -2.39 -26.39
CA ARG A 307 -2.21 -1.34 -27.26
C ARG A 307 -3.68 -1.08 -26.95
N GLN A 308 -4.49 -2.12 -26.89
CA GLN A 308 -5.92 -2.00 -26.60
C GLN A 308 -6.16 -1.37 -25.22
N LYS A 309 -5.41 -1.78 -24.18
CA LYS A 309 -5.49 -1.20 -22.84
C LYS A 309 -5.14 0.28 -22.81
N LEU A 310 -4.08 0.67 -23.51
CA LEU A 310 -3.63 2.06 -23.56
C LEU A 310 -4.62 2.93 -24.37
N GLN A 311 -5.11 2.45 -25.52
CA GLN A 311 -6.12 3.14 -26.33
C GLN A 311 -7.46 3.30 -25.60
N ALA A 312 -7.87 2.31 -24.79
CA ALA A 312 -9.05 2.42 -23.94
C ALA A 312 -8.95 3.54 -22.89
N LEU A 313 -7.73 3.96 -22.53
CA LEU A 313 -7.47 5.15 -21.71
C LEU A 313 -7.34 6.43 -22.53
N GLY A 314 -7.55 6.39 -23.84
CA GLY A 314 -7.38 7.53 -24.74
C GLY A 314 -5.92 7.90 -25.04
N LEU A 315 -4.98 7.00 -24.74
CA LEU A 315 -3.55 7.24 -24.95
C LEU A 315 -3.19 7.13 -26.43
N ARG A 316 -2.35 8.05 -26.90
CA ARG A 316 -1.80 8.12 -28.26
C ARG A 316 -0.28 8.15 -28.20
N TRP A 317 0.38 7.49 -29.13
CA TRP A 317 1.85 7.42 -29.18
C TRP A 317 2.34 7.22 -30.61
N GLY A 318 3.59 7.58 -30.86
CA GLY A 318 4.21 7.58 -32.19
C GLY A 318 4.11 8.93 -32.92
N PRO A 319 4.74 9.05 -34.10
CA PRO A 319 4.85 10.30 -34.85
C PRO A 319 3.53 10.83 -35.41
N GLU A 320 2.50 9.98 -35.47
CA GLU A 320 1.13 10.38 -35.80
C GLU A 320 0.23 9.80 -34.72
N GLY A 321 -0.38 10.64 -33.89
CA GLY A 321 -1.32 10.24 -32.86
C GLY A 321 -2.61 9.70 -33.46
N GLY A 322 -2.55 8.48 -34.00
CA GLY A 322 -3.68 7.67 -34.44
C GLY A 322 -4.57 7.25 -33.29
#